data_AF-A0A3P7MT07-F1
#
_entry.id   AF-A0A3P7MT07-F1
#
_cell.length_a   1.000
_cell.length_b   1.000
_cell.length_c   1.000
_cell.angle_alpha   90.00
_cell.angle_beta   90.00
_cell.angle_gamma   90.00
#
_symmetry.space_group_name_H-M   'P 1'
#
loop_
_entity.id
_entity.type
_entity.pdbx_description
1 polymer ?
#
loop_
_entity_poly.entity_id
_entity_poly.type
_entity_poly.pdbx_seq_one_letter_code
_entity_poly.pdbx_strand_id
1 'polypeptide(L)' 'MNPFGDDDEDFETSAILDYNLDVSYRLVLLEEAFFPDTLQIPTFEIPPMKGHENDNLKEFLEHVSDDLLGSKISEENNE' A
#
# COMPACT_ATOMS: atom_id res chain seq x y z
N MET A 1 -1.07 -33.85 -21.81
CA MET A 1 -1.05 -33.20 -20.49
C MET A 1 -2.31 -32.36 -20.39
N ASN A 2 -3.18 -32.68 -19.43
CA ASN A 2 -4.40 -31.94 -19.13
C ASN A 2 -4.21 -31.32 -17.74
N PRO A 3 -4.06 -29.99 -17.60
CA PRO A 3 -3.70 -29.34 -16.33
C PRO A 3 -4.88 -29.19 -15.35
N PHE A 4 -5.99 -29.87 -15.62
CA PHE A 4 -7.25 -29.82 -14.85
C PHE A 4 -7.64 -31.20 -14.33
N GLY A 5 -6.67 -32.11 -14.23
CA GLY A 5 -6.84 -33.38 -13.54
C GLY A 5 -6.54 -33.23 -12.04
N ASP A 6 -6.07 -34.32 -11.45
CA ASP A 6 -5.71 -34.40 -10.03
C ASP A 6 -4.21 -34.67 -9.84
N ASP A 7 -3.37 -34.41 -10.85
CA ASP A 7 -1.92 -34.56 -10.72
C ASP A 7 -1.37 -33.47 -9.77
N ASP A 8 -0.27 -33.74 -9.07
CA ASP A 8 0.32 -32.80 -8.10
C ASP A 8 0.72 -31.43 -8.70
N GLU A 9 0.89 -31.36 -10.03
CA GLU A 9 1.23 -30.15 -10.77
C GLU A 9 0.01 -29.48 -11.43
N ASP A 10 -1.19 -30.06 -11.30
CA ASP A 10 -2.42 -29.51 -11.87
C ASP A 10 -2.93 -28.30 -11.08
N PHE A 11 -3.84 -27.56 -11.70
CA PHE A 11 -4.45 -26.42 -11.03
C PHE A 11 -5.40 -26.86 -9.92
N GLU A 12 -5.25 -26.24 -8.76
CA GLU A 12 -6.15 -26.37 -7.61
C GLU A 12 -7.49 -25.63 -7.84
N THR A 13 -8.23 -26.05 -8.86
CA THR A 13 -9.46 -25.38 -9.33
C THR A 13 -10.53 -25.27 -8.24
N SER A 14 -10.64 -26.28 -7.38
CA SER A 14 -11.56 -26.28 -6.23
C SER A 14 -11.20 -25.18 -5.23
N ALA A 15 -9.91 -25.05 -4.87
CA ALA A 15 -9.46 -24.00 -3.95
C ALA A 15 -9.66 -22.60 -4.55
N ILE A 16 -9.44 -22.45 -5.86
CA ILE A 16 -9.71 -21.21 -6.58
C ILE A 16 -11.21 -20.87 -6.54
N LEU A 17 -12.07 -21.86 -6.75
CA LEU A 17 -13.52 -21.67 -6.70
C LEU A 17 -13.99 -21.23 -5.30
N ASP A 18 -13.51 -21.91 -4.26
CA ASP A 18 -13.84 -21.58 -2.86
C ASP A 18 -13.39 -20.16 -2.49
N TYR A 19 -12.15 -19.80 -2.86
CA TYR A 19 -11.61 -18.46 -2.64
C TYR A 19 -12.45 -17.39 -3.35
N ASN A 20 -12.79 -17.62 -4.62
CA ASN A 20 -13.57 -16.67 -5.39
C ASN A 20 -14.98 -16.50 -4.82
N LEU A 21 -15.60 -17.58 -4.35
CA LEU A 21 -16.91 -17.53 -3.74
C LEU A 21 -16.88 -16.70 -2.45
N ASP A 22 -15.93 -16.98 -1.57
CA ASP A 22 -15.78 -16.27 -0.29
C ASP A 22 -15.49 -14.78 -0.47
N VAL A 23 -14.51 -14.42 -1.31
CA VAL A 23 -14.18 -13.01 -1.59
C VAL A 23 -15.36 -12.28 -2.21
N SER A 24 -16.05 -12.91 -3.17
CA SER A 24 -17.20 -12.28 -3.84
C SER A 24 -18.34 -12.00 -2.87
N TYR A 25 -18.65 -12.95 -1.98
CA TYR A 25 -19.64 -12.72 -0.93
C TYR A 25 -19.24 -11.61 0.02
N ARG A 26 -17.98 -11.61 0.49
CA ARG A 26 -17.47 -10.56 1.38
C ARG A 26 -17.57 -9.18 0.73
N LEU A 27 -17.21 -9.04 -0.54
CA LEU A 27 -17.27 -7.76 -1.24
C LEU A 27 -18.70 -7.21 -1.40
N VAL A 28 -19.67 -8.09 -1.71
CA VAL A 28 -21.06 -7.66 -1.93
C VAL A 28 -21.81 -7.43 -0.62
N LEU A 29 -21.49 -8.20 0.42
CA LEU A 29 -22.19 -8.14 1.71
C LEU A 29 -21.48 -7.25 2.75
N LEU A 30 -20.28 -6.73 2.47
CA LEU A 30 -19.61 -5.80 3.36
C LEU A 30 -20.43 -4.50 3.46
N GLU A 31 -20.64 -4.02 4.68
CA GLU A 31 -21.22 -2.70 4.90
C GLU A 31 -20.18 -1.60 4.67
N GLU A 32 -20.64 -0.42 4.29
CA GLU A 32 -19.78 0.76 4.08
C GLU A 32 -18.95 1.11 5.34
N ALA A 33 -19.48 0.83 6.52
CA ALA A 33 -18.82 1.04 7.81
C ALA A 33 -17.55 0.20 8.03
N PHE A 34 -17.28 -0.82 7.20
CA PHE A 34 -16.04 -1.60 7.26
C PHE A 34 -14.87 -0.91 6.56
N PHE A 35 -15.13 0.11 5.73
CA PHE A 35 -14.08 0.88 5.09
C PHE A 35 -13.70 2.06 5.99
N PRO A 36 -12.39 2.29 6.25
CA PRO A 36 -11.98 3.45 7.02
C PRO A 36 -12.23 4.73 6.22
N ASP A 37 -12.80 5.75 6.87
CA ASP A 37 -13.08 7.05 6.25
C ASP A 37 -11.81 7.75 5.75
N THR A 38 -10.68 7.51 6.41
CA THR A 38 -9.37 8.08 6.05
C THR A 38 -8.27 7.05 6.20
N LEU A 39 -7.32 7.07 5.26
CA LEU A 39 -6.08 6.32 5.37
C LEU A 39 -5.17 7.05 6.36
N GLN A 40 -4.78 6.36 7.43
CA GLN A 40 -3.77 6.88 8.35
C GLN A 40 -2.42 6.90 7.63
N ILE A 41 -1.74 8.05 7.67
CA ILE A 41 -0.36 8.14 7.20
C ILE A 41 0.46 7.22 8.12
N PRO A 42 1.28 6.32 7.56
CA PRO A 42 2.16 5.51 8.37
C PRO A 42 3.07 6.42 9.21
N THR A 43 2.89 6.40 10.54
CA THR A 43 3.71 7.16 11.49
C THR A 43 5.05 6.47 11.71
N PHE A 44 5.74 6.06 10.66
CA PHE A 44 7.08 5.46 10.76
C PHE A 44 8.04 6.51 11.34
N GLU A 45 8.08 6.62 12.66
CA GLU A 45 9.22 7.19 13.37
C GLU A 45 10.37 6.22 13.11
N ILE A 46 11.18 6.52 12.11
CA ILE A 46 12.40 5.75 11.83
C ILE A 46 13.40 6.18 12.91
N PRO A 47 13.69 5.33 13.93
CA PRO A 47 14.74 5.68 14.86
C PRO A 47 16.07 5.70 14.12
N PRO A 48 17.00 6.61 14.48
CA PRO A 48 18.34 6.62 13.89
C PRO A 48 18.99 5.24 14.09
N MET A 49 19.67 4.75 13.05
CA MET A 49 20.39 3.48 13.14
C MET A 49 21.44 3.53 14.25
N LYS A 50 21.64 2.42 14.97
CA LYS A 50 22.62 2.32 16.06
C LYS A 50 24.02 2.71 15.55
N GLY A 51 24.61 3.76 16.13
CA GLY A 51 25.91 4.31 15.72
C GLY A 51 25.84 5.53 14.78
N HIS A 52 24.64 5.92 14.35
CA HIS A 52 24.35 7.11 13.55
C HIS A 52 23.38 8.03 14.29
N GLU A 53 23.66 8.32 15.57
CA GLU A 53 22.80 9.14 16.41
C GLU A 53 22.70 10.61 15.94
N ASN A 54 23.67 11.05 15.13
CA ASN A 54 23.71 12.37 14.48
C ASN A 54 23.24 12.30 13.00
N ASP A 55 22.35 11.37 12.66
CA ASP A 55 21.79 11.29 11.30
C ASP A 55 20.88 12.49 11.03
N ASN A 56 21.13 13.19 9.91
CA ASN A 56 20.41 14.39 9.48
C ASN A 56 19.36 14.08 8.41
N LEU A 57 19.04 12.80 8.16
CA LEU A 57 18.08 12.39 7.13
C LEU A 57 16.72 13.08 7.29
N LYS A 58 16.26 13.29 8.53
CA LYS A 58 14.99 13.96 8.81
C LYS A 58 15.00 15.42 8.33
N GLU A 59 16.05 16.16 8.66
CA GLU A 59 16.23 17.56 8.24
C GLU A 59 16.34 17.68 6.72
N PHE A 60 17.05 16.73 6.09
CA PHE A 60 17.13 16.66 4.63
C PHE A 60 15.76 16.40 3.97
N LEU A 61 14.98 15.45 4.48
CA LEU A 61 13.66 15.14 3.95
C LEU A 61 12.69 16.31 4.11
N GLU A 62 12.74 17.03 5.24
CA GLU A 62 11.96 18.25 5.46
C GLU A 62 12.31 19.33 4.43
N HIS A 63 13.61 19.61 4.21
CA HIS A 63 14.05 20.62 3.23
C HIS A 63 13.62 20.28 1.79
N VAL A 64 13.76 19.01 1.40
CA VAL A 64 13.33 18.55 0.06
C VAL A 64 11.82 18.64 -0.12
N SER A 65 11.05 18.35 0.94
CA SER A 65 9.60 18.46 0.90
C SER A 65 9.13 19.91 0.72
N ASP A 66 9.79 20.86 1.38
CA ASP A 66 9.52 22.30 1.26
C ASP A 66 9.89 22.82 -0.13
N ASP A 67 11.03 22.39 -0.68
CA ASP A 67 11.46 22.76 -2.03
C ASP A 67 10.47 22.25 -3.10
N LEU A 68 9.97 21.02 -2.94
CA LEU A 68 8.97 20.43 -3.84
C LEU A 68 7.61 21.15 -3.75
N LEU A 69 7.18 21.56 -2.56
CA LEU A 69 5.95 22.36 -2.38
C LEU A 69 6.10 23.76 -2.99
N GLY A 70 7.24 24.42 -2.77
CA GLY A 70 7.55 25.72 -3.37
C GLY A 70 7.58 25.67 -4.89
N SER A 71 8.14 24.60 -5.47
CA SER A 71 8.16 24.38 -6.92
C SER A 71 6.75 24.25 -7.49
N LYS A 72 5.87 23.47 -6.86
CA LYS A 72 4.48 23.30 -7.31
C LYS A 72 3.68 24.61 -7.27
N ILE A 73 3.85 25.39 -6.19
CA ILE A 73 3.20 26.70 -6.06
C ILE A 73 3.70 27.67 -7.16
N SER A 74 4.97 27.60 -7.54
CA SER A 74 5.51 28.46 -8.61
C SER A 74 5.03 28.08 -10.01
N GLU A 75 4.68 26.82 -10.25
CA GLU A 75 4.08 26.36 -11.50
C GLU A 75 2.61 26.79 -11.61
N GLU A 76 1.82 26.67 -10.54
CA GLU A 76 0.40 27.11 -10.52
C GLU A 76 0.23 28.63 -10.66
N ASN A 77 1.20 29.44 -10.24
CA ASN A 77 1.15 30.90 -10.37
C ASN A 77 1.59 31.43 -11.75
N ASN A 78 2.10 30.56 -12.63
CA ASN A 78 2.56 30.89 -13.98
C ASN A 78 1.62 30.39 -15.10
N GLU A 79 0.48 29.80 -14.76
CA GLU A 79 -0.67 29.55 -15.65
C GLU A 79 -1.75 30.63 -15.49
#